data_AF-A0A951AMT4-F1
#
_entry.id   AF-A0A951AMT4-F1
#
_cell.length_a   1.000
_cell.length_b   1.000
_cell.length_c   1.000
_cell.angle_alpha   90.00
_cell.angle_beta   90.00
_cell.angle_gamma   90.00
#
_symmetry.space_group_name_H-M   'P 1'
#
loop_
_entity.id
_entity.type
_entity.pdbx_description
1 polymer ?
#
loop_
_entity_poly.entity_id
_entity_poly.type
_entity_poly.pdbx_seq_one_letter_code
_entity_poly.pdbx_strand_id
1 'polypeptide(L)'
;MQAKKARTPDDTMTGTTATVRFQKIVESTGKPSVHLLWIDPAKDPILQKAVKANCVMTVHQRPSGTKTDFGTIGFEKNVAGQILIFPKSLKSFAGKRVVGVKYDSIEWPAVPKNQQTPKTRPLTHSPKTRPEGPKTAAAKPAAEENAPARVVKFPTPRAEDESGPEEDIEEIKEQVRHAMKVLEEGKQVAAFNLLKRIVE
;
A
#
# COMPACT_ATOMS: atom_id res chain seq x y z
N MET A 1 21.87 45.41 -19.18
CA MET A 1 21.50 44.07 -19.69
C MET A 1 20.39 43.52 -18.81
N GLN A 2 19.16 43.41 -19.34
CA GLN A 2 18.01 42.91 -18.59
C GLN A 2 17.80 41.43 -18.92
N ALA A 3 17.92 40.56 -17.92
CA ALA A 3 17.58 39.14 -18.05
C ALA A 3 16.07 38.97 -17.79
N LYS A 4 15.31 38.72 -18.86
CA LYS A 4 13.91 38.32 -18.78
C LYS A 4 13.82 36.92 -18.20
N LYS A 5 13.38 36.81 -16.96
CA LYS A 5 13.03 35.55 -16.30
C LYS A 5 11.71 35.04 -16.90
N ALA A 6 11.79 33.98 -17.69
CA ALA A 6 10.62 33.29 -18.24
C ALA A 6 9.77 32.73 -17.09
N ARG A 7 8.48 33.08 -17.08
CA ARG A 7 7.45 32.45 -16.24
C ARG A 7 7.07 31.14 -16.91
N THR A 8 7.34 30.02 -16.26
CA THR A 8 6.79 28.71 -16.59
C THR A 8 5.27 28.74 -16.38
N PRO A 9 4.44 28.35 -17.35
CA PRO A 9 3.01 28.14 -17.14
C PRO A 9 2.77 26.67 -16.82
N ASP A 10 3.08 26.24 -15.60
CA ASP A 10 2.62 24.92 -15.14
C ASP A 10 1.59 25.08 -14.03
N ASP A 11 0.44 24.48 -14.32
CA ASP A 11 -0.61 24.08 -13.38
C ASP A 11 -1.68 25.12 -12.98
N THR A 12 -2.36 25.68 -13.99
CA THR A 12 -3.73 26.19 -13.83
C THR A 12 -4.68 25.49 -14.80
N MET A 13 -4.94 24.20 -14.57
CA MET A 13 -6.18 23.56 -15.01
C MET A 13 -7.05 23.19 -13.80
N THR A 14 -7.37 24.17 -12.96
CA THR A 14 -8.55 24.12 -12.09
C THR A 14 -9.81 24.37 -12.93
N GLY A 15 -10.03 23.54 -13.96
CA GLY A 15 -11.37 23.34 -14.47
C GLY A 15 -12.14 22.60 -13.39
N THR A 16 -13.33 23.07 -13.01
CA THR A 16 -14.28 22.40 -12.12
C THR A 16 -14.40 20.92 -12.48
N THR A 17 -13.57 20.09 -11.86
CA THR A 17 -13.42 18.69 -12.24
C THR A 17 -14.62 17.99 -11.68
N ALA A 18 -15.53 17.53 -12.54
CA ALA A 18 -16.71 16.83 -12.09
C ALA A 18 -16.31 15.63 -11.22
N THR A 19 -16.82 15.59 -9.98
CA THR A 19 -16.49 14.54 -9.01
C THR A 19 -17.59 13.48 -8.95
N VAL A 20 -17.22 12.23 -8.77
CA VAL A 20 -18.15 11.10 -8.56
C VAL A 20 -17.72 10.30 -7.34
N ARG A 21 -18.68 9.86 -6.52
CA ARG A 21 -18.38 8.97 -5.39
C ARG A 21 -18.12 7.55 -5.88
N PHE A 22 -17.09 6.91 -5.33
CA PHE A 22 -16.71 5.53 -5.69
C PHE A 22 -17.89 4.54 -5.62
N GLN A 23 -18.72 4.65 -4.57
CA GLN A 23 -19.90 3.79 -4.38
C GLN A 23 -20.84 3.76 -5.61
N LYS A 24 -21.07 4.91 -6.24
CA LYS A 24 -21.96 5.02 -7.42
C LYS A 24 -21.39 4.29 -8.64
N ILE A 25 -20.07 4.23 -8.73
CA ILE A 25 -19.37 3.49 -9.78
C ILE A 25 -19.50 2.00 -9.53
N VAL A 26 -19.30 1.55 -8.28
CA VAL A 26 -19.45 0.14 -7.89
C VAL A 26 -20.88 -0.36 -8.13
N GLU A 27 -21.89 0.44 -7.82
CA GLU A 27 -23.30 0.08 -8.04
C GLU A 27 -23.65 -0.11 -9.51
N SER A 28 -23.10 0.72 -10.40
CA SER A 28 -23.36 0.63 -11.85
C SER A 28 -22.50 -0.42 -12.53
N THR A 29 -21.24 -0.52 -12.13
CA THR A 29 -20.18 -1.21 -12.86
C THR A 29 -19.87 -2.58 -12.25
N GLY A 30 -20.17 -2.79 -10.97
CA GLY A 30 -19.81 -3.97 -10.19
C GLY A 30 -18.59 -3.75 -9.29
N LYS A 31 -18.27 -4.75 -8.47
CA LYS A 31 -17.10 -4.72 -7.57
C LYS A 31 -15.81 -4.79 -8.39
N PRO A 32 -14.86 -3.86 -8.20
CA PRO A 32 -13.56 -3.95 -8.85
C PRO A 32 -12.65 -4.95 -8.15
N SER A 33 -11.72 -5.53 -8.91
CA SER A 33 -10.64 -6.36 -8.38
C SER A 33 -9.33 -5.56 -8.34
N VAL A 34 -8.54 -5.74 -7.28
CA VAL A 34 -7.18 -5.16 -7.22
C VAL A 34 -6.27 -5.90 -8.21
N HIS A 35 -5.61 -5.14 -9.07
CA HIS A 35 -4.60 -5.66 -9.98
C HIS A 35 -3.21 -5.18 -9.57
N LEU A 36 -2.30 -6.14 -9.38
CA LEU A 36 -0.93 -5.87 -8.95
C LEU A 36 0.00 -5.86 -10.18
N LEU A 37 0.77 -4.79 -10.34
CA LEU A 37 1.76 -4.64 -11.42
C LEU A 37 3.05 -5.42 -11.12
N TRP A 38 3.00 -6.74 -11.18
CA TRP A 38 4.19 -7.60 -11.02
C TRP A 38 5.12 -7.57 -12.24
N ILE A 39 4.60 -7.17 -13.39
CA ILE A 39 5.29 -7.08 -14.67
C ILE A 39 5.09 -5.68 -15.25
N ASP A 40 5.95 -5.31 -16.19
CA ASP A 40 5.80 -4.05 -16.94
C ASP A 40 4.35 -3.96 -17.48
N PRO A 41 3.61 -2.86 -17.21
CA PRO A 41 2.25 -2.68 -17.71
C PRO A 41 2.14 -2.74 -19.24
N ALA A 42 3.23 -2.52 -19.98
CA ALA A 42 3.27 -2.71 -21.43
C ALA A 42 3.33 -4.19 -21.86
N LYS A 43 3.69 -5.11 -20.95
CA LYS A 43 3.75 -6.56 -21.19
C LYS A 43 2.62 -7.33 -20.53
N ASP A 44 1.78 -6.66 -19.73
CA ASP A 44 0.64 -7.27 -19.06
C ASP A 44 -0.59 -7.35 -19.98
N PRO A 45 -0.98 -8.55 -20.47
CA PRO A 45 -2.12 -8.69 -21.35
C PRO A 45 -3.46 -8.44 -20.64
N ILE A 46 -3.54 -8.69 -19.32
CA ILE A 46 -4.78 -8.53 -18.54
C ILE A 46 -5.05 -7.04 -18.38
N LEU A 47 -4.04 -6.29 -17.92
CA LEU A 47 -4.13 -4.85 -17.78
C LEU A 47 -4.41 -4.19 -19.13
N GLN A 48 -3.69 -4.55 -20.20
CA GLN A 48 -3.92 -3.95 -21.51
C GLN A 48 -5.32 -4.18 -22.06
N LYS A 49 -5.88 -5.37 -21.87
CA LYS A 49 -7.28 -5.65 -22.25
C LYS A 49 -8.23 -4.75 -21.46
N ALA A 50 -8.02 -4.62 -20.15
CA ALA A 50 -8.83 -3.76 -19.31
C ALA A 50 -8.71 -2.28 -19.69
N VAL A 51 -7.50 -1.78 -20.01
CA VAL A 51 -7.28 -0.41 -20.48
C VAL A 51 -8.02 -0.16 -21.80
N LYS A 52 -7.89 -1.06 -22.78
CA LYS A 52 -8.62 -0.99 -24.05
C LYS A 52 -10.13 -1.00 -23.85
N ALA A 53 -10.62 -1.79 -22.89
CA ALA A 53 -12.03 -1.86 -22.53
C ALA A 53 -12.52 -0.67 -21.67
N ASN A 54 -11.62 0.24 -21.28
CA ASN A 54 -11.89 1.35 -20.36
C ASN A 54 -12.45 0.86 -19.01
N CYS A 55 -11.95 -0.26 -18.51
CA CYS A 55 -12.37 -0.88 -17.26
C CYS A 55 -11.37 -0.62 -16.12
N VAL A 56 -10.42 0.31 -16.28
CA VAL A 56 -9.33 0.53 -15.33
C VAL A 56 -9.51 1.85 -14.60
N MET A 57 -9.24 1.85 -13.30
CA MET A 57 -9.11 3.04 -12.47
C MET A 57 -7.79 2.96 -11.69
N THR A 58 -7.08 4.08 -11.64
CA THR A 58 -5.86 4.24 -10.85
C THR A 58 -6.19 5.02 -9.58
N VAL A 59 -5.86 4.47 -8.41
CA VAL A 59 -6.06 5.12 -7.11
C VAL A 59 -4.80 5.84 -6.70
N HIS A 60 -4.87 7.14 -6.48
CA HIS A 60 -3.79 7.97 -5.97
C HIS A 60 -3.88 7.99 -4.44
N GLN A 61 -2.95 7.30 -3.80
CA GLN A 61 -2.78 7.31 -2.34
C GLN A 61 -1.69 8.33 -2.01
N ARG A 62 -1.99 9.30 -1.16
CA ARG A 62 -0.99 10.30 -0.77
C ARG A 62 -0.40 9.90 0.59
N PRO A 63 0.91 9.62 0.68
CA PRO A 63 1.51 9.15 1.93
C PRO A 63 1.56 10.24 3.03
N SER A 64 1.49 11.53 2.67
CA SER A 64 1.54 12.64 3.63
C SER A 64 0.29 13.53 3.57
N GLY A 65 -0.55 13.42 4.61
CA GLY A 65 -1.59 14.40 4.97
C GLY A 65 -3.01 13.86 5.17
N THR A 66 -3.86 14.67 5.80
CA THR A 66 -5.31 14.46 6.08
C THR A 66 -6.20 14.39 4.84
N LYS A 67 -5.62 14.37 3.64
CA LYS A 67 -6.37 14.44 2.38
C LYS A 67 -6.77 13.04 1.94
N THR A 68 -8.06 12.87 1.65
CA THR A 68 -8.64 11.60 1.23
C THR A 68 -8.07 11.11 -0.10
N ASP A 69 -7.87 9.81 -0.22
CA ASP A 69 -7.51 9.14 -1.46
C ASP A 69 -8.52 9.46 -2.57
N PHE A 70 -8.01 9.58 -3.79
CA PHE A 70 -8.84 9.82 -4.97
C PHE A 70 -8.43 8.91 -6.11
N GLY A 71 -9.40 8.56 -6.95
CA GLY A 71 -9.18 7.77 -8.14
C GLY A 71 -9.31 8.59 -9.42
N THR A 72 -8.54 8.21 -10.42
CA THR A 72 -8.64 8.70 -11.79
C THR A 72 -8.97 7.53 -12.70
N ILE A 73 -9.92 7.74 -13.63
CA ILE A 73 -10.34 6.69 -14.56
C ILE A 73 -9.36 6.61 -15.71
N GLY A 74 -8.86 5.41 -15.97
CA GLY A 74 -7.74 5.16 -16.84
C GLY A 74 -6.53 4.62 -16.09
N PHE A 75 -5.49 4.34 -16.86
CA PHE A 75 -4.24 3.82 -16.36
C PHE A 75 -3.14 4.87 -16.48
N GLU A 76 -2.49 5.20 -15.36
CA GLU A 76 -1.38 6.14 -15.31
C GLU A 76 -0.08 5.40 -14.92
N LYS A 77 0.94 5.48 -15.78
CA LYS A 77 2.16 4.64 -15.69
C LYS A 77 3.18 5.07 -14.63
N ASN A 78 3.01 6.22 -13.99
CA ASN A 78 4.02 6.81 -13.09
C ASN A 78 3.44 7.27 -11.75
N VAL A 79 2.33 6.68 -11.33
CA VAL A 79 1.67 7.04 -10.08
C VAL A 79 1.90 5.93 -9.07
N ALA A 80 2.41 6.30 -7.90
CA ALA A 80 2.40 5.43 -6.73
C ALA A 80 0.94 5.23 -6.30
N GLY A 81 0.32 4.17 -6.84
CA GLY A 81 -1.10 3.98 -6.74
C GLY A 81 -1.51 2.53 -7.00
N GLN A 82 -2.69 2.17 -6.48
CA GLN A 82 -3.28 0.85 -6.71
C GLN A 82 -4.12 0.88 -7.99
N ILE A 83 -4.11 -0.21 -8.75
CA ILE A 83 -4.91 -0.34 -9.97
C ILE A 83 -6.10 -1.21 -9.67
N LEU A 84 -7.28 -0.71 -10.03
CA LEU A 84 -8.54 -1.40 -9.89
C LEU A 84 -9.09 -1.73 -11.28
N ILE A 85 -9.38 -3.00 -11.51
CA ILE A 85 -10.03 -3.49 -12.73
C ILE A 85 -11.50 -3.77 -12.44
N PHE A 86 -12.37 -3.11 -13.18
CA PHE A 86 -13.81 -3.30 -13.07
C PHE A 86 -14.32 -4.35 -14.06
N PRO A 87 -15.41 -5.08 -13.71
CA PRO A 87 -15.99 -6.06 -14.62
C PRO A 87 -16.76 -5.42 -15.78
N LYS A 88 -17.19 -4.16 -15.64
CA LYS A 88 -17.81 -3.36 -16.72
C LYS A 88 -17.00 -2.10 -17.03
N SER A 89 -17.32 -1.48 -18.16
CA SER A 89 -16.64 -0.28 -18.65
C SER A 89 -17.00 0.98 -17.85
N LEU A 90 -15.99 1.83 -17.62
CA LEU A 90 -16.08 3.10 -16.89
C LEU A 90 -16.25 4.32 -17.80
N LYS A 91 -16.52 4.13 -19.10
CA LYS A 91 -16.63 5.24 -20.09
C LYS A 91 -17.59 6.36 -19.67
N SER A 92 -18.69 6.02 -19.00
CA SER A 92 -19.69 6.99 -18.50
C SER A 92 -19.17 7.94 -17.41
N PHE A 93 -18.04 7.58 -16.80
CA PHE A 93 -17.38 8.33 -15.76
C PHE A 93 -16.03 8.90 -16.21
N ALA A 94 -15.63 8.70 -17.47
CA ALA A 94 -14.38 9.22 -18.01
C ALA A 94 -14.26 10.74 -17.80
N GLY A 95 -13.07 11.21 -17.45
CA GLY A 95 -12.79 12.62 -17.15
C GLY A 95 -13.32 13.11 -15.79
N LYS A 96 -13.92 12.24 -14.97
CA LYS A 96 -14.38 12.58 -13.62
C LYS A 96 -13.41 12.09 -12.56
N ARG A 97 -13.25 12.87 -11.50
CA ARG A 97 -12.45 12.48 -10.34
C ARG A 97 -13.27 11.64 -9.38
N VAL A 98 -12.75 10.47 -9.01
CA VAL A 98 -13.41 9.56 -8.08
C VAL A 98 -12.97 9.87 -6.66
N VAL A 99 -13.93 10.09 -5.76
CA VAL A 99 -13.66 10.43 -4.35
C VAL A 99 -14.29 9.43 -3.39
N GLY A 100 -13.69 9.30 -2.21
CA GLY A 100 -14.19 8.42 -1.15
C GLY A 100 -14.10 6.94 -1.54
N VAL A 101 -12.90 6.50 -1.92
CA VAL A 101 -12.62 5.10 -2.27
C VAL A 101 -12.86 4.23 -1.03
N LYS A 102 -13.81 3.28 -1.13
CA LYS A 102 -14.12 2.34 -0.05
C LYS A 102 -13.43 1.01 -0.32
N TYR A 103 -12.40 0.72 0.44
CA TYR A 103 -11.61 -0.50 0.27
C TYR A 103 -12.40 -1.79 0.57
N ASP A 104 -13.43 -1.72 1.42
CA ASP A 104 -14.31 -2.88 1.73
C ASP A 104 -15.14 -3.36 0.53
N SER A 105 -15.32 -2.51 -0.49
CA SER A 105 -16.10 -2.83 -1.70
C SER A 105 -15.21 -3.34 -2.84
N ILE A 106 -13.92 -3.55 -2.58
CA ILE A 106 -12.95 -4.05 -3.54
C ILE A 106 -12.72 -5.54 -3.29
N GLU A 107 -12.69 -6.32 -4.37
CA GLU A 107 -12.32 -7.73 -4.33
C GLU A 107 -10.80 -7.86 -4.39
N TRP A 108 -10.20 -8.43 -3.35
CA TRP A 108 -8.79 -8.79 -3.38
C TRP A 108 -8.63 -10.04 -4.23
N PRO A 109 -7.65 -10.09 -5.16
CA PRO A 109 -7.43 -11.27 -5.98
C PRO A 109 -7.10 -12.44 -5.05
N ALA A 110 -8.06 -13.35 -4.89
CA ALA A 110 -7.81 -14.61 -4.22
C ALA A 110 -6.75 -15.35 -5.02
N VAL A 111 -5.72 -15.85 -4.32
CA VAL A 111 -4.66 -16.68 -4.90
C VAL A 111 -5.32 -17.73 -5.83
N PRO A 112 -4.82 -17.88 -7.08
CA PRO A 112 -5.42 -18.79 -8.05
C PRO A 112 -5.71 -20.15 -7.41
N LYS A 113 -6.88 -20.73 -7.68
CA LYS A 113 -7.32 -22.01 -7.10
C LYS A 113 -6.31 -23.16 -7.28
N ASN A 114 -5.39 -23.03 -8.22
CA ASN A 114 -4.31 -23.99 -8.50
C ASN A 114 -3.13 -23.94 -7.50
N GLN A 115 -3.13 -23.01 -6.56
CA GLN A 115 -2.16 -22.92 -5.45
C GLN A 115 -2.85 -23.00 -4.08
N GLN A 116 -4.15 -23.28 -4.04
CA GLN A 116 -4.85 -23.48 -2.78
C GLN A 116 -4.53 -24.90 -2.28
N THR A 117 -3.83 -25.00 -1.16
CA THR A 117 -3.76 -26.25 -0.42
C THR A 117 -5.19 -26.71 -0.09
N PRO A 118 -5.52 -28.00 -0.26
CA PRO A 118 -6.88 -28.49 -0.03
C PRO A 118 -7.31 -28.16 1.39
N LYS A 119 -8.34 -27.31 1.49
CA LYS A 119 -8.93 -26.88 2.75
C LYS A 119 -9.49 -28.10 3.49
N THR A 120 -8.83 -28.49 4.57
CA THR A 120 -9.36 -29.49 5.51
C THR A 120 -10.73 -29.00 5.98
N ARG A 121 -11.77 -29.81 5.78
CA ARG A 121 -13.14 -29.46 6.15
C ARG A 121 -13.21 -29.18 7.66
N PRO A 122 -13.77 -28.05 8.10
CA PRO A 122 -14.03 -27.83 9.51
C PRO A 122 -15.11 -28.80 9.98
N LEU A 123 -14.84 -29.51 11.08
CA LEU A 123 -15.79 -30.38 11.73
C LEU A 123 -16.96 -29.54 12.25
N THR A 124 -18.15 -29.88 11.78
CA THR A 124 -19.43 -29.29 12.16
C THR A 124 -19.73 -29.62 13.62
N HIS A 125 -19.63 -28.65 14.52
CA HIS A 125 -20.23 -28.77 15.86
C HIS A 125 -21.68 -28.32 15.78
N SER A 126 -22.60 -29.25 16.03
CA SER A 126 -24.04 -29.00 16.13
C SER A 126 -24.37 -28.21 17.41
N PRO A 127 -25.28 -27.22 17.36
CA PRO A 127 -25.67 -26.44 18.54
C PRO A 127 -26.74 -27.19 19.34
N LYS A 128 -26.49 -27.43 20.63
CA LYS A 128 -27.49 -28.03 21.54
C LYS A 128 -27.85 -27.06 22.67
N THR A 129 -29.02 -26.44 22.48
CA THR A 129 -30.06 -26.03 23.46
C THR A 129 -29.69 -25.26 24.74
N ARG A 130 -30.32 -24.07 24.84
CA ARG A 130 -30.60 -23.20 25.99
C ARG A 130 -31.63 -23.83 26.97
N PRO A 131 -31.65 -23.45 28.26
CA PRO A 131 -32.82 -22.75 28.87
C PRO A 131 -32.40 -21.57 29.80
N GLU A 132 -32.98 -20.35 29.67
CA GLU A 132 -33.99 -19.68 30.56
C GLU A 132 -33.52 -19.48 32.03
N GLY A 133 -33.03 -18.29 32.45
CA GLY A 133 -33.75 -17.15 33.08
C GLY A 133 -33.43 -17.06 34.61
N PRO A 134 -33.65 -15.96 35.40
CA PRO A 134 -34.30 -14.66 35.12
C PRO A 134 -33.64 -13.35 35.70
N LYS A 135 -34.25 -12.23 35.23
CA LYS A 135 -34.21 -10.76 35.49
C LYS A 135 -33.84 -10.17 36.88
N THR A 136 -33.19 -8.99 36.86
CA THR A 136 -33.48 -7.69 37.56
C THR A 136 -32.24 -6.78 37.42
N ALA A 137 -32.19 -5.45 37.59
CA ALA A 137 -33.06 -4.29 37.53
C ALA A 137 -32.11 -3.05 37.52
N ALA A 138 -32.61 -1.88 37.14
CA ALA A 138 -31.87 -0.64 36.96
C ALA A 138 -31.20 -0.06 38.22
N ALA A 139 -30.10 0.68 38.06
CA ALA A 139 -29.86 1.99 38.70
C ALA A 139 -28.52 2.62 38.23
N LYS A 140 -28.57 3.88 37.77
CA LYS A 140 -27.45 4.84 37.91
C LYS A 140 -27.48 5.37 39.36
N PRO A 141 -26.33 5.82 39.91
CA PRO A 141 -26.19 7.26 40.13
C PRO A 141 -24.79 7.82 39.81
N ALA A 142 -24.72 9.15 39.87
CA ALA A 142 -23.62 10.06 39.56
C ALA A 142 -22.63 10.26 40.72
N ALA A 143 -21.61 11.12 40.47
CA ALA A 143 -20.60 11.69 41.38
C ALA A 143 -19.40 10.75 41.65
N GLU A 144 -18.12 11.14 41.71
CA GLU A 144 -17.41 12.41 41.64
C GLU A 144 -15.89 12.08 41.73
N GLU A 145 -15.09 12.87 41.02
CA GLU A 145 -13.72 13.30 41.32
C GLU A 145 -12.56 12.30 41.64
N ASN A 146 -11.41 12.64 41.03
CA ASN A 146 -10.03 12.36 41.46
C ASN A 146 -9.41 10.98 41.18
N ALA A 147 -8.70 10.89 40.04
CA ALA A 147 -7.35 10.33 40.02
C ALA A 147 -6.58 10.87 38.80
N PRO A 148 -5.34 11.40 38.98
CA PRO A 148 -4.62 12.09 37.94
C PRO A 148 -4.19 11.13 36.83
N ALA A 149 -4.28 11.63 35.59
CA ALA A 149 -3.78 11.00 34.39
C ALA A 149 -2.36 10.44 34.63
N ARG A 150 -2.25 9.13 34.79
CA ARG A 150 -0.98 8.42 34.74
C ARG A 150 -0.56 8.40 33.27
N VAL A 151 -0.08 9.55 32.81
CA VAL A 151 0.54 9.72 31.49
C VAL A 151 1.76 8.81 31.49
N VAL A 152 1.59 7.65 30.87
CA VAL A 152 2.71 6.79 30.52
C VAL A 152 3.50 7.58 29.48
N LYS A 153 4.61 8.20 29.90
CA LYS A 153 5.56 8.78 28.95
C LYS A 153 6.09 7.64 28.12
N PHE A 154 5.59 7.51 26.89
CA PHE A 154 6.20 6.66 25.91
C PHE A 154 7.67 7.07 25.78
N PRO A 155 8.61 6.11 25.72
CA PRO A 155 9.96 6.40 25.29
C PRO A 155 9.85 7.13 23.94
N THR A 156 10.24 8.40 23.90
CA THR A 156 10.53 9.05 22.62
C THR A 156 11.55 8.15 21.94
N PRO A 157 11.29 7.66 20.71
CA PRO A 157 12.33 6.97 19.97
C PRO A 157 13.51 7.93 19.95
N ARG A 158 14.61 7.47 20.56
CA ARG A 158 15.92 8.05 20.34
C ARG A 158 16.02 8.17 18.83
N ALA A 159 16.32 9.36 18.33
CA ALA A 159 16.67 9.52 16.93
C ALA A 159 17.89 8.61 16.73
N GLU A 160 17.60 7.39 16.28
CA GLU A 160 18.59 6.44 15.83
C GLU A 160 19.09 7.04 14.53
N ASP A 161 20.34 7.46 14.65
CA ASP A 161 21.28 7.92 13.66
C ASP A 161 20.85 7.63 12.21
N GLU A 162 20.77 8.69 11.40
CA GLU A 162 20.68 8.60 9.94
C GLU A 162 22.00 8.10 9.33
N SER A 163 22.62 7.07 9.90
CA SER A 163 23.56 6.22 9.19
C SER A 163 22.71 5.27 8.34
N GLY A 164 22.35 5.76 7.15
CA GLY A 164 21.50 5.04 6.22
C GLY A 164 22.12 3.71 5.78
N PRO A 165 21.34 2.81 5.16
CA PRO A 165 21.82 1.52 4.63
C PRO A 165 22.93 1.66 3.57
N GLU A 166 23.23 2.89 3.13
CA GLU A 166 24.32 3.18 2.20
C GLU A 166 25.70 3.10 2.87
N GLU A 167 25.83 3.49 4.14
CA GLU A 167 27.11 3.45 4.88
C GLU A 167 27.53 1.99 5.16
N ASP A 168 26.57 1.13 5.55
CA ASP A 168 26.80 -0.30 5.72
C ASP A 168 27.27 -0.97 4.42
N ILE A 169 26.71 -0.57 3.29
CA ILE A 169 27.09 -1.09 1.96
C ILE A 169 28.48 -0.60 1.56
N GLU A 170 28.85 0.63 1.92
CA GLU A 170 30.18 1.18 1.65
C GLU A 170 31.26 0.48 2.47
N GLU A 171 31.00 0.20 3.74
CA GLU A 171 31.91 -0.55 4.60
C GLU A 171 32.14 -1.97 4.08
N ILE A 172 31.06 -2.68 3.67
CA ILE A 172 31.15 -4.02 3.09
C ILE A 172 32.01 -4.01 1.81
N LYS A 173 31.84 -3.00 0.93
CA LYS A 173 32.64 -2.87 -0.29
C LYS A 173 34.11 -2.60 0.00
N GLU A 174 34.43 -1.86 1.05
CA GLU A 174 35.80 -1.61 1.46
C GLU A 174 36.47 -2.87 2.02
N GLN A 175 35.75 -3.62 2.86
CA GLN A 175 36.24 -4.89 3.41
C GLN A 175 36.49 -5.94 2.31
N VAL A 176 35.62 -6.02 1.30
CA VAL A 176 35.82 -6.90 0.13
C VAL A 176 37.04 -6.46 -0.70
N ARG A 177 37.25 -5.15 -0.90
CA ARG A 177 38.45 -4.64 -1.59
C ARG A 177 39.73 -4.96 -0.83
N HIS A 178 39.71 -4.87 0.50
CA HIS A 178 40.83 -5.26 1.33
C HIS A 178 41.15 -6.76 1.19
N ALA A 179 40.13 -7.62 1.21
CA ALA A 179 40.31 -9.06 1.00
C ALA A 179 40.88 -9.38 -0.39
N MET A 180 40.46 -8.68 -1.45
CA MET A 180 41.04 -8.84 -2.79
C MET A 180 42.52 -8.47 -2.85
N LYS A 181 42.93 -7.39 -2.18
CA LYS A 181 44.35 -7.00 -2.10
C LYS A 181 45.20 -8.04 -1.37
N VAL A 182 44.69 -8.62 -0.28
CA VAL A 182 45.36 -9.70 0.46
C VAL A 182 45.49 -10.98 -0.39
N LEU A 183 44.52 -11.20 -1.29
CA LEU A 183 44.55 -12.30 -2.25
C LEU A 183 45.60 -12.08 -3.35
N GLU A 184 45.75 -10.84 -3.84
CA GLU A 184 46.82 -10.45 -4.78
C GLU A 184 48.21 -10.60 -4.16
N GLU A 185 48.36 -10.38 -2.85
CA GLU A 185 49.58 -10.63 -2.09
C GLU A 185 49.89 -12.13 -1.89
N GLY A 186 49.05 -13.04 -2.39
CA GLY A 186 49.21 -14.50 -2.29
C GLY A 186 48.79 -15.09 -0.94
N LYS A 187 48.20 -14.29 -0.03
CA LYS A 187 47.76 -14.72 1.30
C LYS A 187 46.32 -15.24 1.28
N GLN A 188 46.10 -16.32 0.52
CA GLN A 188 44.77 -16.85 0.22
C GLN A 188 43.94 -17.21 1.46
N VAL A 189 44.56 -17.80 2.49
CA VAL A 189 43.86 -18.19 3.73
C VAL A 189 43.40 -16.97 4.53
N ALA A 190 44.20 -15.91 4.56
CA ALA A 190 43.84 -14.66 5.25
C ALA A 190 42.70 -13.94 4.51
N ALA A 191 42.78 -13.87 3.17
CA ALA A 191 41.72 -13.31 2.35
C ALA A 191 40.39 -14.08 2.52
N PHE A 192 40.45 -15.41 2.57
CA PHE A 192 39.28 -16.26 2.79
C PHE A 192 38.63 -16.01 4.16
N ASN A 193 39.42 -15.93 5.23
CA ASN A 193 38.90 -15.65 6.57
C ASN A 193 38.28 -14.24 6.67
N LEU A 194 38.84 -13.26 5.96
CA LEU A 194 38.25 -11.91 5.86
C LEU A 194 36.90 -11.94 5.16
N LEU A 195 36.78 -12.61 4.01
CA LEU A 195 35.51 -12.75 3.30
C LEU A 195 34.48 -13.53 4.13
N LYS A 196 34.91 -14.56 4.84
CA LYS A 196 34.04 -15.34 5.73
C LYS A 196 33.39 -14.46 6.81
N ARG A 197 34.16 -13.54 7.41
CA ARG A 197 33.69 -12.59 8.42
C ARG A 197 32.65 -11.59 7.90
N ILE A 198 32.64 -11.32 6.60
CA ILE A 198 31.67 -10.40 5.98
C ILE A 198 30.32 -11.10 5.73
N VAL A 199 30.33 -12.43 5.58
CA VAL A 199 29.15 -13.21 5.18
C VAL A 199 28.43 -13.86 6.36
N GLU A 200 29.15 -14.27 7.41
CA GLU A 200 28.58 -14.77 8.67
C GLU A 200 28.12 -13.65 9.60
#